data_AF-A0A3B9EPT9-F1
#
_entry.id   AF-A0A3B9EPT9-F1
#
_cell.length_a   1.000
_cell.length_b   1.000
_cell.length_c   1.000
_cell.angle_alpha   90.00
_cell.angle_beta   90.00
_cell.angle_gamma   90.00
#
_symmetry.space_group_name_H-M   'P 1'
#
loop_
_entity.id
_entity.type
_entity.pdbx_description
1 polymer ?
#
loop_
_entity_poly.entity_id
_entity_poly.type
_entity_poly.pdbx_seq_one_letter_code
_entity_poly.pdbx_strand_id
1 'polypeptide(L)'
;MNETKCNIAVIRGDGIGVDVTDAALAVIEAARGRTGGFRLDCDDLDAGAGYFKETGQDIAPGAEDACDTADAILLGAIGLPDVRHADGTEISPHLRLRDRFG
;
A
#
# COMPACT_ATOMS: atom_id res chain seq x y z
N MET A 1 -12.44 27.18 4.59
CA MET A 1 -11.38 26.51 5.38
C MET A 1 -10.36 26.01 4.38
N ASN A 2 -9.06 26.21 4.63
CA ASN A 2 -8.05 25.57 3.78
C ASN A 2 -8.09 24.07 4.01
N GLU A 3 -8.12 23.30 2.94
CA GLU A 3 -8.08 21.84 2.96
C GLU A 3 -6.61 21.40 3.01
N THR A 4 -6.21 20.67 4.06
CA THR A 4 -4.87 20.09 4.12
C THR A 4 -4.80 18.90 3.17
N LYS A 5 -3.94 18.96 2.17
CA LYS A 5 -3.69 17.84 1.26
C LYS A 5 -2.64 16.91 1.88
N CYS A 6 -2.90 15.61 1.90
CA CYS A 6 -1.94 14.57 2.25
C CYS A 6 -1.84 13.58 1.10
N ASN A 7 -0.63 13.35 0.59
CA ASN A 7 -0.36 12.33 -0.43
C ASN A 7 -0.13 10.99 0.28
N ILE A 8 -0.91 9.98 -0.09
CA ILE A 8 -0.88 8.67 0.55
C ILE A 8 -0.49 7.63 -0.49
N ALA A 9 0.62 6.94 -0.27
CA ALA A 9 0.96 5.75 -1.03
C ALA A 9 0.08 4.59 -0.56
N VAL A 10 -0.74 4.02 -1.43
CA VAL A 10 -1.66 2.93 -1.12
C VAL A 10 -1.15 1.64 -1.72
N ILE A 11 -0.78 0.69 -0.85
CA ILE A 11 -0.40 -0.68 -1.26
C ILE A 11 -1.50 -1.61 -0.76
N ARG A 12 -2.43 -2.00 -1.63
CA ARG A 12 -3.49 -2.97 -1.28
C ARG A 12 -2.91 -4.35 -0.95
N GLY A 13 -1.89 -4.74 -1.73
CA GLY A 13 -1.23 -6.03 -1.62
C GLY A 13 -2.11 -7.19 -2.08
N ASP A 14 -2.12 -8.27 -1.30
CA ASP A 14 -2.65 -9.58 -1.67
C ASP A 14 -3.87 -9.98 -0.84
N GLY A 15 -4.69 -10.88 -1.42
CA GLY A 15 -5.82 -11.51 -0.73
C GLY A 15 -6.78 -10.50 -0.14
N ILE A 16 -7.08 -10.64 1.15
CA ILE A 16 -8.00 -9.73 1.87
C ILE A 16 -7.49 -8.30 1.95
N GLY A 17 -6.20 -8.06 1.68
CA GLY A 17 -5.58 -6.73 1.70
C GLY A 17 -6.30 -5.73 0.79
N VAL A 18 -6.81 -6.20 -0.35
CA VAL A 18 -7.61 -5.41 -1.30
C VAL A 18 -8.91 -4.96 -0.64
N ASP A 19 -9.73 -5.92 -0.19
CA ASP A 19 -11.07 -5.64 0.36
C ASP A 19 -11.02 -4.74 1.59
N VAL A 20 -10.08 -4.97 2.51
CA VAL A 20 -9.98 -4.20 3.75
C VAL A 20 -9.42 -2.80 3.53
N THR A 21 -8.52 -2.63 2.55
CA THR A 21 -8.00 -1.32 2.17
C THR A 21 -9.10 -0.47 1.52
N ASP A 22 -9.89 -1.05 0.62
CA ASP A 22 -11.01 -0.35 0.00
C ASP A 22 -12.06 0.06 1.03
N ALA A 23 -12.36 -0.81 1.99
CA ALA A 23 -13.24 -0.47 3.11
C ALA A 23 -12.67 0.66 3.98
N ALA A 24 -11.37 0.67 4.25
CA ALA A 24 -10.71 1.75 5.00
C ALA A 24 -10.80 3.10 4.27
N LEU A 25 -10.51 3.12 2.96
CA LEU A 25 -10.63 4.32 2.12
C LEU A 25 -12.07 4.86 2.10
N ALA A 26 -13.07 3.97 2.02
CA ALA A 26 -14.48 4.36 2.07
C ALA A 26 -14.86 5.03 3.41
N VAL A 27 -14.36 4.51 4.54
CA VAL A 27 -14.57 5.11 5.86
C VAL A 27 -13.89 6.47 5.98
N ILE A 28 -12.66 6.61 5.47
CA ILE A 28 -11.94 7.89 5.48
C ILE A 28 -12.68 8.95 4.66
N GLU A 29 -13.18 8.59 3.48
CA GLU A 29 -13.95 9.51 2.65
C GLU A 29 -15.27 9.93 3.32
N ALA A 30 -15.97 8.99 3.97
CA ALA A 30 -17.15 9.30 4.76
C ALA A 30 -16.84 10.23 5.94
N ALA A 31 -15.71 10.03 6.62
CA ALA A 31 -15.25 10.91 7.70
C ALA A 31 -14.93 12.31 7.16
N ARG A 32 -14.20 12.41 6.04
CA ARG A 32 -13.88 13.66 5.34
C ARG A 32 -15.15 14.45 5.01
N GLY A 33 -16.17 13.79 4.46
CA GLY A 33 -17.45 14.43 4.15
C GLY A 33 -18.19 15.00 5.36
N ARG A 34 -17.91 14.51 6.57
CA ARG A 34 -18.55 14.96 7.82
C ARG A 34 -17.75 16.03 8.55
N THR A 35 -16.42 15.90 8.58
CA THR A 35 -15.55 16.79 9.36
C THR A 35 -14.92 17.90 8.52
N GLY A 36 -14.70 17.64 7.22
CA GLY A 36 -13.89 18.47 6.34
C GLY A 36 -12.44 18.62 6.85
N GLY A 37 -11.74 19.60 6.29
CA GLY A 37 -10.42 20.05 6.78
C GLY A 37 -9.21 19.29 6.22
N PHE A 38 -9.41 18.16 5.56
CA PHE A 38 -8.34 17.40 4.91
C PHE A 38 -8.81 16.74 3.61
N ARG A 39 -7.85 16.36 2.76
CA ARG A 39 -8.05 15.53 1.58
C ARG A 39 -6.87 14.58 1.46
N LEU A 40 -7.18 13.31 1.21
CA LEU A 40 -6.18 12.33 0.80
C LEU A 40 -6.06 12.34 -0.73
N ASP A 41 -4.85 12.42 -1.22
CA ASP A 41 -4.50 12.14 -2.61
C ASP A 41 -3.82 10.78 -2.64
N CYS A 42 -4.57 9.75 -3.02
CA CYS A 42 -4.12 8.37 -2.97
C CYS A 42 -3.41 8.02 -4.28
N ASP A 43 -2.18 7.52 -4.17
CA ASP A 43 -1.40 6.95 -5.25
C ASP A 43 -1.35 5.42 -5.06
N ASP A 44 -1.94 4.69 -5.99
CA ASP A 44 -2.06 3.24 -5.90
C ASP A 44 -0.78 2.57 -6.45
N LEU A 45 -0.13 1.77 -5.59
CA LEU A 45 1.15 1.13 -5.88
C LEU A 45 1.03 -0.39 -5.82
N ASP A 46 1.53 -1.06 -6.86
CA ASP A 46 1.55 -2.51 -6.92
C ASP A 46 2.73 -3.09 -6.13
N ALA A 47 2.43 -3.97 -5.20
CA ALA A 47 3.41 -4.76 -4.47
C ALA A 47 2.76 -6.04 -3.92
N GLY A 48 3.58 -7.04 -3.64
CA GLY A 48 3.16 -8.28 -2.98
C GLY A 48 3.40 -9.53 -3.81
N ALA A 49 2.91 -10.65 -3.30
CA ALA A 49 3.10 -11.98 -3.85
C ALA A 49 2.38 -12.17 -5.20
N GLY A 50 1.20 -11.58 -5.39
CA GLY A 50 0.48 -11.59 -6.66
C GLY A 50 1.28 -10.88 -7.75
N TYR A 51 1.75 -9.66 -7.46
CA TYR A 51 2.60 -8.89 -8.38
C TYR A 51 3.90 -9.63 -8.70
N PHE A 52 4.53 -10.27 -7.70
CA PHE A 52 5.70 -11.11 -7.90
C PHE A 52 5.43 -12.30 -8.80
N LYS A 53 4.30 -12.99 -8.63
CA LYS A 53 3.92 -14.13 -9.47
C LYS A 53 3.76 -13.72 -10.94
N GLU A 54 3.26 -12.52 -11.20
CA GLU A 54 3.01 -12.02 -12.55
C GLU A 54 4.26 -11.45 -13.23
N THR A 55 5.12 -10.76 -12.47
CA THR A 55 6.20 -9.93 -13.04
C THR A 55 7.61 -10.39 -12.66
N GLY A 56 7.73 -11.23 -11.63
CA GLY A 56 9.02 -11.57 -11.01
C GLY A 56 9.59 -10.50 -10.08
N GLN A 57 8.88 -9.38 -9.86
CA GLN A 57 9.26 -8.30 -8.94
C GLN A 57 8.28 -8.24 -7.77
N ASP A 58 8.77 -8.03 -6.55
CA ASP A 58 7.92 -7.99 -5.35
C ASP A 58 7.24 -6.64 -5.11
N ILE A 59 7.72 -5.58 -5.76
CA ILE A 59 7.16 -4.23 -5.77
C ILE A 59 7.42 -3.60 -7.14
N ALA A 60 6.48 -2.78 -7.62
CA ALA A 60 6.60 -2.13 -8.91
C ALA A 60 7.81 -1.18 -8.96
N PRO A 61 8.47 -1.03 -10.13
CA PRO A 61 9.55 -0.06 -10.28
C PRO A 61 9.10 1.35 -9.92
N GLY A 62 9.87 2.03 -9.06
CA GLY A 62 9.57 3.38 -8.60
C GLY A 62 8.54 3.48 -7.47
N ALA A 63 7.86 2.39 -7.10
CA ALA A 63 6.88 2.44 -6.01
C ALA A 63 7.52 2.72 -4.64
N GLU A 64 8.73 2.22 -4.38
CA GLU A 64 9.44 2.57 -3.14
C GLU A 64 9.83 4.05 -3.07
N ASP A 65 10.11 4.68 -4.21
CA ASP A 65 10.41 6.11 -4.28
C ASP A 65 9.12 6.95 -4.16
N ALA A 66 8.01 6.45 -4.70
CA ALA A 66 6.69 7.02 -4.43
C ALA A 66 6.36 6.97 -2.94
N CYS A 67 6.63 5.85 -2.26
CA CYS A 67 6.49 5.74 -0.80
C CYS A 67 7.36 6.76 -0.03
N ASP A 68 8.60 6.98 -0.46
CA ASP A 68 9.54 7.93 0.16
C ASP A 68 9.07 9.39 0.06
N THR A 69 8.32 9.72 -1.00
CA THR A 69 7.79 11.08 -1.24
C THR A 69 6.37 11.29 -0.71
N ALA A 70 5.68 10.23 -0.30
CA ALA A 70 4.36 10.30 0.28
C ALA A 70 4.40 10.77 1.75
N ASP A 71 3.31 11.37 2.22
CA ASP A 71 3.17 11.76 3.63
C ASP A 71 2.95 10.54 4.53
N ALA A 72 2.37 9.46 3.98
CA ALA A 72 2.20 8.17 4.67
C ALA A 72 1.97 7.03 3.67
N ILE A 73 2.15 5.79 4.16
CA ILE A 73 1.83 4.56 3.44
C ILE A 73 0.60 3.92 4.09
N LEU A 74 -0.46 3.68 3.30
CA LEU A 74 -1.57 2.81 3.68
C LEU A 74 -1.34 1.43 3.06
N LEU A 75 -0.87 0.50 3.89
CA LEU A 75 -0.54 -0.87 3.48
C LEU A 75 -1.61 -1.85 3.97
N GLY A 76 -2.16 -2.65 3.05
CA GLY A 76 -3.12 -3.72 3.32
C GLY A 76 -2.46 -4.97 3.87
N ALA A 77 -2.58 -6.09 3.15
CA ALA A 77 -1.94 -7.35 3.51
C ALA A 77 -1.04 -7.81 2.37
N ILE A 78 0.08 -8.44 2.67
CA ILE A 78 0.99 -9.00 1.64
C ILE A 78 1.26 -10.46 1.96
N GLY A 79 1.21 -11.30 0.94
CA GLY A 79 1.48 -12.73 1.02
C GLY A 79 0.38 -13.57 0.38
N LEU A 80 0.79 -14.64 -0.31
CA LEU A 80 -0.07 -15.71 -0.80
C LEU A 80 0.57 -17.06 -0.42
N PRO A 81 -0.17 -18.05 0.13
CA PRO A 81 0.41 -19.30 0.61
C PRO A 81 1.24 -20.05 -0.45
N ASP A 82 0.76 -20.02 -1.70
CA ASP A 82 1.37 -20.76 -2.83
C ASP A 82 2.48 -19.99 -3.54
N VAL A 83 2.83 -18.78 -3.08
CA VAL A 83 3.86 -17.93 -3.69
C VAL A 83 4.95 -17.65 -2.67
N ARG A 84 6.14 -18.16 -2.95
CA ARG A 84 7.31 -18.14 -2.08
C ARG A 84 8.59 -17.95 -2.91
N HIS A 85 9.64 -17.48 -2.28
CA HIS A 85 10.99 -17.60 -2.81
C HIS A 85 11.43 -19.08 -2.87
N ALA A 86 12.50 -19.35 -3.62
CA ALA A 86 13.02 -20.72 -3.79
C ALA A 86 13.51 -21.35 -2.47
N ASP A 87 13.89 -20.53 -1.50
CA ASP A 87 14.28 -20.95 -0.15
C ASP A 87 13.09 -21.16 0.80
N GLY A 88 11.85 -20.99 0.30
CA GLY A 88 10.61 -21.17 1.06
C GLY A 88 10.15 -19.93 1.83
N THR A 89 10.87 -18.82 1.77
CA THR A 89 10.48 -17.58 2.46
C THR A 89 9.33 -16.86 1.74
N GLU A 90 8.57 -16.06 2.50
CA GLU A 90 7.44 -15.30 1.98
C GLU A 90 7.90 -14.07 1.18
N ILE A 91 7.18 -13.74 0.12
CA ILE A 91 7.37 -12.47 -0.60
C ILE A 91 6.97 -11.33 0.33
N SER A 92 7.95 -10.55 0.80
CA SER A 92 7.75 -9.62 1.93
C SER A 92 8.36 -8.23 1.70
N PRO A 93 8.02 -7.51 0.60
CA PRO A 93 8.55 -6.17 0.31
C PRO A 93 8.26 -5.16 1.44
N HIS A 94 7.17 -5.35 2.19
CA HIS A 94 6.83 -4.52 3.34
C HIS A 94 7.87 -4.54 4.47
N LEU A 95 8.70 -5.59 4.58
CA LEU A 95 9.83 -5.60 5.51
C LEU A 95 10.94 -4.64 5.04
N ARG A 96 11.21 -4.61 3.72
CA ARG A 96 12.17 -3.68 3.13
C ARG A 96 11.71 -2.22 3.28
N LEU A 97 10.40 -1.94 3.21
CA LEU A 97 9.85 -0.63 3.52
C LEU A 97 10.08 -0.22 4.98
N ARG A 98 9.93 -1.13 5.94
CA ARG A 98 10.25 -0.86 7.36
C ARG A 98 11.74 -0.61 7.57
N ASP A 99 12.60 -1.40 6.94
CA ASP A 99 14.06 -1.18 7.02
C ASP A 99 14.46 0.19 6.44
N ARG A 100 13.77 0.65 5.39
CA ARG A 100 14.03 1.93 4.72
C ARG A 100 13.48 3.13 5.51
N PHE A 101 12.30 3.03 6.11
CA PHE A 101 11.56 4.17 6.67
C PHE A 101 11.42 4.20 8.21
N GLY A 102 11.73 3.09 8.90
CA GLY A 102 11.69 2.98 10.38
C GLY A 102 10.41 2.34 10.91
#